data_AF-A0A455ANE3-F1
#
_entry.id   AF-A0A455ANE3-F1
#
_cell.length_a   1.000
_cell.length_b   1.000
_cell.length_c   1.000
_cell.angle_alpha   90.00
_cell.angle_beta   90.00
_cell.angle_gamma   90.00
#
_symmetry.space_group_name_H-M   'P 1'
#
loop_
_entity.id
_entity.type
_entity.pdbx_description
1 polymer ?
#
loop_
_entity_poly.entity_id
_entity_poly.type
_entity_poly.pdbx_seq_one_letter_code
_entity_poly.pdbx_strand_id
1 'polypeptide(L)'
;MIQQPHKAATFFGCIGIDKFGEILKKKAAEAHVDAHYYEQNEQPTGTCAACITGGNRSLVANLAAANCYKKEKHLDMEKNWILVDKARVYYIAGFFLTVSPESVLKVAHHASENNRIFTLNLSAPFISQFYKESLMKVMPYVDILFGNETEAATFAREQGFETEDIKEIAKKTQALPKVNSERQRIVIFTQGRDDTILATVPVFQSDGTSLYSHQQHIEWLFPPTSSPAFAALHLFSFVILKVKSPLLLSWIKTRKKLLIPMELEMHLLECYASCSSSHGCAERHICRALPFIFNMMY
;
A
#
# COMPACT_ATOMS: atom_id res chain seq x y z
N MET A 1 2.25 -5.90 -24.66
CA MET A 1 1.10 -6.83 -24.66
C MET A 1 0.90 -7.32 -23.23
N ILE A 2 0.09 -6.62 -22.44
CA ILE A 2 -0.30 -7.06 -21.09
C ILE A 2 -1.49 -8.00 -21.31
N GLN A 3 -1.23 -9.31 -21.31
CA GLN A 3 -2.24 -10.33 -21.60
C GLN A 3 -3.17 -10.48 -20.37
N GLN A 4 -4.44 -10.15 -20.58
CA GLN A 4 -5.65 -10.44 -19.77
C GLN A 4 -5.44 -10.81 -18.28
N PRO A 5 -5.41 -9.86 -17.33
CA PRO A 5 -5.23 -10.16 -15.93
C PRO A 5 -6.59 -10.47 -15.27
N HIS A 6 -7.10 -11.70 -15.41
CA HIS A 6 -8.15 -12.13 -14.51
C HIS A 6 -7.55 -12.50 -13.15
N LYS A 7 -7.96 -11.79 -12.08
CA LYS A 7 -7.70 -12.17 -10.69
C LYS A 7 -6.22 -12.23 -10.27
N ALA A 8 -5.39 -11.32 -10.79
CA ALA A 8 -4.00 -11.20 -10.36
C ALA A 8 -3.89 -10.85 -8.87
N ALA A 9 -4.86 -10.12 -8.30
CA ALA A 9 -4.82 -9.68 -6.91
C ALA A 9 -5.84 -10.37 -5.99
N THR A 10 -5.37 -10.90 -4.87
CA THR A 10 -6.19 -11.45 -3.78
C THR A 10 -6.35 -10.42 -2.67
N PHE A 11 -7.57 -10.30 -2.14
CA PHE A 11 -7.89 -9.39 -1.04
C PHE A 11 -8.60 -10.14 0.09
N PHE A 12 -8.15 -9.96 1.34
CA PHE A 12 -8.83 -10.45 2.54
C PHE A 12 -9.28 -9.30 3.43
N GLY A 13 -10.46 -9.45 4.04
CA GLY A 13 -11.01 -8.50 5.01
C GLY A 13 -12.24 -9.07 5.70
N CYS A 14 -12.86 -8.30 6.59
CA CYS A 14 -14.10 -8.70 7.27
C CYS A 14 -15.23 -7.72 6.93
N ILE A 15 -16.42 -8.24 6.62
CA ILE A 15 -17.62 -7.46 6.27
C ILE A 15 -18.84 -7.98 7.03
N GLY A 16 -19.88 -7.15 7.10
CA GLY A 16 -21.20 -7.57 7.55
C GLY A 16 -21.95 -8.27 6.43
N ILE A 17 -22.83 -9.19 6.78
CA ILE A 17 -23.83 -9.74 5.85
C ILE A 17 -24.94 -8.71 5.70
N ASP A 18 -24.67 -7.70 4.88
CA ASP A 18 -25.56 -6.58 4.64
C ASP A 18 -25.41 -6.01 3.22
N LYS A 19 -26.28 -5.05 2.89
CA LYS A 19 -26.28 -4.39 1.58
C LYS A 19 -24.93 -3.74 1.25
N PHE A 20 -24.22 -3.21 2.24
CA PHE A 20 -22.92 -2.58 1.98
C PHE A 20 -21.84 -3.63 1.68
N GLY A 21 -21.85 -4.76 2.38
CA GLY A 21 -20.98 -5.91 2.13
C GLY A 21 -21.19 -6.47 0.72
N GLU A 22 -22.44 -6.61 0.27
CA GLU A 22 -22.74 -7.02 -1.11
C GLU A 22 -22.22 -6.03 -2.15
N ILE A 23 -22.35 -4.72 -1.90
CA ILE A 23 -21.79 -3.72 -2.82
C ILE A 23 -20.26 -3.81 -2.86
N LEU A 24 -19.60 -4.05 -1.72
CA LEU A 24 -18.14 -4.22 -1.69
C LEU A 24 -17.69 -5.44 -2.50
N LYS A 25 -18.35 -6.60 -2.32
CA LYS A 25 -18.08 -7.81 -3.10
C LYS A 25 -18.26 -7.56 -4.60
N LYS A 26 -19.37 -6.92 -4.99
CA LYS A 26 -19.65 -6.58 -6.38
C LYS A 26 -18.57 -5.66 -6.97
N LYS A 27 -18.18 -4.61 -6.25
CA LYS A 27 -17.18 -3.64 -6.72
C LYS A 27 -15.77 -4.23 -6.80
N ALA A 28 -15.41 -5.13 -5.88
CA ALA A 28 -14.16 -5.88 -5.98
C ALA A 28 -14.13 -6.79 -7.21
N ALA A 29 -15.23 -7.47 -7.52
CA ALA A 29 -15.35 -8.32 -8.71
C ALA A 29 -15.30 -7.51 -10.02
N GLU A 30 -15.97 -6.35 -10.08
CA GLU A 30 -15.89 -5.40 -11.19
C GLU A 30 -14.46 -4.89 -11.42
N ALA A 31 -13.67 -4.75 -10.35
CA ALA A 31 -12.25 -4.39 -10.39
C ALA A 31 -11.30 -5.59 -10.65
N HIS A 32 -11.85 -6.77 -10.94
CA HIS A 32 -11.11 -8.01 -11.18
C HIS A 32 -10.19 -8.46 -10.01
N VAL A 33 -10.56 -8.10 -8.77
CA VAL A 33 -9.90 -8.55 -7.55
C VAL A 33 -10.54 -9.86 -7.07
N ASP A 34 -9.70 -10.84 -6.74
CA ASP A 34 -10.10 -12.08 -6.09
C ASP A 34 -10.28 -11.86 -4.58
N ALA A 35 -11.38 -11.20 -4.22
CA ALA A 35 -11.69 -10.87 -2.84
C ALA A 35 -12.36 -12.03 -2.10
N HIS A 36 -11.79 -12.43 -0.96
CA HIS A 36 -12.34 -13.43 -0.05
C HIS A 36 -12.54 -12.77 1.32
N TYR A 37 -13.79 -12.51 1.67
CA TYR A 37 -14.15 -11.83 2.91
C TYR A 37 -14.55 -12.83 3.98
N TYR A 38 -14.17 -12.54 5.22
CA TYR A 38 -14.86 -13.07 6.39
C TYR A 38 -16.20 -12.35 6.54
N GLU A 39 -17.30 -13.08 6.38
CA GLU A 39 -18.65 -12.54 6.52
C GLU A 39 -19.25 -12.94 7.87
N GLN A 40 -19.89 -11.98 8.55
CA GLN A 40 -20.47 -12.17 9.87
C GLN A 40 -21.73 -11.32 10.07
N ASN A 41 -22.55 -11.62 11.10
CA ASN A 41 -23.87 -11.00 11.31
C ASN A 41 -23.92 -10.05 12.52
N GLU A 42 -22.87 -10.00 13.34
CA GLU A 42 -22.81 -9.27 14.60
C GLU A 42 -22.57 -7.77 14.41
N GLN A 43 -21.82 -7.37 13.38
CA GLN A 43 -21.49 -5.98 13.08
C GLN A 43 -21.80 -5.64 11.62
N PRO A 44 -22.29 -4.42 11.33
CA PRO A 44 -22.48 -3.99 9.96
C PRO A 44 -21.14 -3.77 9.25
N THR A 45 -21.15 -3.81 7.92
CA THR A 45 -19.98 -3.48 7.10
C THR A 45 -19.46 -2.08 7.43
N GLY A 46 -18.14 -1.97 7.58
CA GLY A 46 -17.45 -0.72 7.87
C GLY A 46 -17.71 0.36 6.83
N THR A 47 -17.72 1.62 7.26
CA THR A 47 -17.96 2.79 6.40
C THR A 47 -16.93 3.87 6.68
N CYS A 48 -16.65 4.68 5.66
CA CYS A 48 -15.83 5.88 5.81
C CYS A 48 -16.60 7.05 5.22
N ALA A 49 -16.78 8.12 5.99
CA ALA A 49 -17.28 9.39 5.49
C ALA A 49 -16.09 10.22 5.00
N ALA A 50 -16.14 10.62 3.73
CA ALA A 50 -15.21 11.61 3.19
C ALA A 50 -15.91 12.96 3.11
N CYS A 51 -15.58 13.85 4.04
CA CYS A 51 -16.07 15.22 4.07
C CYS A 51 -15.15 16.09 3.21
N ILE A 52 -15.63 16.45 2.02
CA ILE A 52 -14.87 17.24 1.05
C ILE A 52 -15.24 18.72 1.18
N THR A 53 -14.24 19.57 1.38
CA THR A 53 -14.40 21.03 1.48
C THR A 53 -13.35 21.73 0.62
N GLY A 54 -13.75 22.17 -0.57
CA GLY A 54 -12.80 22.67 -1.58
C GLY A 54 -11.81 21.58 -1.98
N GLY A 55 -10.51 21.85 -1.88
CA GLY A 55 -9.44 20.87 -2.09
C GLY A 55 -9.13 19.97 -0.89
N ASN A 56 -9.79 20.19 0.25
CA ASN A 56 -9.52 19.44 1.48
C ASN A 56 -10.42 18.21 1.59
N ARG A 57 -9.88 17.16 2.24
CA ARG A 57 -10.61 15.94 2.56
C ARG A 57 -10.39 15.55 4.01
N SER A 58 -11.46 15.53 4.79
CA SER A 58 -11.47 14.93 6.13
C SER A 58 -12.13 13.55 6.08
N LEU A 59 -11.48 12.54 6.66
CA LEU A 59 -11.94 11.15 6.65
C LEU A 59 -12.35 10.72 8.06
N VAL A 60 -13.57 10.22 8.20
CA VAL A 60 -14.07 9.64 9.46
C VAL A 60 -14.46 8.19 9.20
N ALA A 61 -13.68 7.26 9.73
CA ALA A 61 -13.90 5.83 9.54
C ALA A 61 -14.65 5.22 10.73
N ASN A 62 -15.76 4.54 10.44
CA ASN A 62 -16.41 3.61 11.35
C ASN A 62 -16.06 2.18 10.88
N LEU A 63 -15.09 1.54 11.55
CA LEU A 63 -14.56 0.25 11.11
C LEU A 63 -15.60 -0.87 11.19
N ALA A 64 -16.48 -0.88 12.21
CA ALA A 64 -17.53 -1.88 12.41
C ALA A 64 -17.04 -3.32 12.13
N ALA A 65 -17.62 -4.05 11.17
CA ALA A 65 -17.21 -5.40 10.80
C ALA A 65 -15.71 -5.55 10.48
N ALA A 66 -15.04 -4.52 9.97
CA ALA A 66 -13.61 -4.59 9.65
C ALA A 66 -12.76 -4.87 10.91
N ASN A 67 -13.20 -4.42 12.10
CA ASN A 67 -12.56 -4.73 13.38
C ASN A 67 -12.79 -6.16 13.85
N CYS A 68 -13.68 -6.91 13.21
CA CYS A 68 -14.05 -8.26 13.60
C CYS A 68 -13.26 -9.33 12.84
N TYR A 69 -12.22 -8.97 12.09
CA TYR A 69 -11.41 -9.96 11.39
C TYR A 69 -10.76 -10.93 12.38
N LYS A 70 -10.95 -12.23 12.16
CA LYS A 70 -10.45 -13.31 13.03
C LYS A 70 -9.54 -14.23 12.24
N LYS A 71 -8.27 -14.25 12.61
CA LYS A 71 -7.23 -15.07 11.97
C LYS A 71 -7.66 -16.54 11.86
N GLU A 72 -8.08 -17.11 12.97
CA GLU A 72 -8.45 -18.52 13.14
C GLU A 72 -9.70 -18.91 12.33
N LYS A 73 -10.60 -17.96 12.08
CA LYS A 73 -11.84 -18.19 11.33
C LYS A 73 -11.72 -17.90 9.83
N HIS A 74 -10.61 -17.31 9.38
CA HIS A 74 -10.47 -16.89 7.99
C HIS A 74 -9.07 -17.15 7.43
N LEU A 75 -8.03 -16.53 7.97
CA LEU A 75 -6.66 -16.67 7.46
C LEU A 75 -6.10 -18.09 7.61
N ASP A 76 -6.42 -18.76 8.73
CA ASP A 76 -5.95 -20.11 9.03
C ASP A 76 -6.72 -21.20 8.27
N MET A 77 -7.82 -20.86 7.59
CA MET A 77 -8.52 -21.81 6.74
C MET A 77 -7.64 -22.18 5.55
N GLU A 78 -7.42 -23.48 5.32
CA GLU A 78 -6.57 -24.00 4.25
C GLU A 78 -6.90 -23.39 2.87
N LYS A 79 -8.20 -23.30 2.55
CA LYS A 79 -8.70 -22.71 1.29
C LYS A 79 -8.27 -21.25 1.08
N ASN A 80 -8.03 -20.50 2.14
CA ASN A 80 -7.59 -19.10 2.09
C ASN A 80 -6.06 -19.03 2.19
N TRP A 81 -5.45 -19.83 3.07
CA TRP A 81 -4.01 -19.87 3.25
C TRP A 81 -3.27 -20.26 1.96
N ILE A 82 -3.83 -21.16 1.15
CA ILE A 82 -3.26 -21.50 -0.16
C ILE A 82 -3.12 -20.29 -1.10
N LEU A 83 -3.96 -19.27 -0.95
CA LEU A 83 -3.86 -18.04 -1.75
C LEU A 83 -2.72 -17.15 -1.25
N VAL A 84 -2.50 -17.10 0.06
CA VAL A 84 -1.33 -16.48 0.69
C VAL A 84 -0.07 -17.20 0.23
N ASP A 85 -0.11 -18.53 0.16
CA ASP A 85 1.03 -19.33 -0.29
C ASP A 85 1.29 -19.22 -1.80
N LYS A 86 0.34 -18.80 -2.63
CA LYS A 86 0.61 -18.47 -4.04
C LYS A 86 1.23 -17.09 -4.23
N ALA A 87 1.14 -16.22 -3.24
CA ALA A 87 1.59 -14.85 -3.35
C ALA A 87 3.11 -14.73 -3.49
N ARG A 88 3.58 -13.84 -4.35
CA ARG A 88 5.00 -13.44 -4.41
C ARG A 88 5.28 -12.15 -3.66
N VAL A 89 4.26 -11.32 -3.52
CA VAL A 89 4.32 -10.01 -2.87
C VAL A 89 3.09 -9.84 -2.00
N TYR A 90 3.31 -9.36 -0.78
CA TYR A 90 2.27 -9.02 0.18
C TYR A 90 2.28 -7.53 0.43
N TYR A 91 1.11 -6.92 0.44
CA TYR A 91 0.91 -5.57 0.93
C TYR A 91 -0.09 -5.60 2.06
N ILE A 92 0.21 -4.91 3.16
CA ILE A 92 -0.72 -4.71 4.27
C ILE A 92 -0.69 -3.23 4.66
N ALA A 93 -1.84 -2.59 4.74
CA ALA A 93 -1.93 -1.26 5.34
C ALA A 93 -1.74 -1.34 6.87
N GLY A 94 -0.99 -0.41 7.45
CA GLY A 94 -0.76 -0.28 8.88
C GLY A 94 -2.04 -0.16 9.70
N PHE A 95 -3.16 0.30 9.11
CA PHE A 95 -4.48 0.23 9.74
C PHE A 95 -4.85 -1.20 10.20
N PHE A 96 -4.40 -2.24 9.51
CA PHE A 96 -4.74 -3.61 9.89
C PHE A 96 -4.02 -4.09 11.17
N LEU A 97 -2.98 -3.37 11.62
CA LEU A 97 -2.34 -3.59 12.91
C LEU A 97 -3.27 -3.26 14.09
N THR A 98 -4.32 -2.47 13.87
CA THR A 98 -5.33 -2.17 14.91
C THR A 98 -6.38 -3.27 15.04
N VAL A 99 -6.41 -4.21 14.09
CA VAL A 99 -7.44 -5.24 13.98
C VAL A 99 -6.88 -6.61 14.34
N SER A 100 -5.86 -7.06 13.61
CA SER A 100 -5.34 -8.42 13.72
C SER A 100 -3.82 -8.44 13.51
N PRO A 101 -3.02 -7.88 14.44
CA PRO A 101 -1.57 -7.90 14.36
C PRO A 101 -1.00 -9.32 14.24
N GLU A 102 -1.68 -10.32 14.79
CA GLU A 102 -1.34 -11.74 14.67
C GLU A 102 -1.47 -12.27 13.23
N SER A 103 -2.46 -11.77 12.46
CA SER A 103 -2.57 -12.09 11.03
C SER A 103 -1.43 -11.48 10.24
N VAL A 104 -1.09 -10.21 10.53
CA VAL A 104 0.02 -9.50 9.89
C VAL A 104 1.33 -10.23 10.15
N LEU A 105 1.61 -10.59 11.40
CA LEU A 105 2.82 -11.32 11.77
C LEU A 105 2.91 -12.69 11.10
N LYS A 106 1.80 -13.44 11.03
CA LYS A 106 1.80 -14.74 10.34
C LYS A 106 2.17 -14.61 8.86
N VAL A 107 1.60 -13.63 8.15
CA VAL A 107 1.92 -13.39 6.74
C VAL A 107 3.35 -12.89 6.58
N ALA A 108 3.81 -11.99 7.45
CA ALA A 108 5.16 -11.43 7.42
C ALA A 108 6.24 -12.50 7.68
N HIS A 109 5.99 -13.41 8.62
CA HIS A 109 6.87 -14.55 8.90
C HIS A 109 6.95 -15.48 7.70
N HIS A 110 5.81 -15.89 7.15
CA HIS A 110 5.74 -16.72 5.95
C HIS A 110 6.47 -16.08 4.76
N ALA A 111 6.31 -14.77 4.58
CA ALA A 111 7.01 -14.05 3.53
C ALA A 111 8.53 -14.10 3.71
N SER A 112 9.00 -13.85 4.93
CA SER A 112 10.42 -13.87 5.28
C SER A 112 11.04 -15.26 5.09
N GLU A 113 10.40 -16.33 5.58
CA GLU A 113 10.89 -17.72 5.46
C GLU A 113 10.98 -18.19 4.02
N ASN A 114 10.07 -17.73 3.16
CA ASN A 114 9.99 -18.15 1.76
C ASN A 114 10.63 -17.14 0.80
N ASN A 115 11.39 -16.18 1.33
CA ASN A 115 12.04 -15.11 0.57
C ASN A 115 11.10 -14.35 -0.39
N ARG A 116 9.87 -14.11 0.04
CA ARG A 116 8.85 -13.32 -0.66
C ARG A 116 8.90 -11.89 -0.16
N ILE A 117 8.33 -10.97 -0.94
CA ILE A 117 8.38 -9.55 -0.62
C ILE A 117 7.21 -9.21 0.31
N PHE A 118 7.50 -8.76 1.53
CA PHE A 118 6.50 -8.23 2.46
C PHE A 118 6.56 -6.70 2.51
N THR A 119 5.42 -6.06 2.25
CA THR A 119 5.31 -4.60 2.23
C THR A 119 4.27 -4.10 3.21
N LEU A 120 4.55 -2.96 3.84
CA LEU A 120 3.70 -2.34 4.84
C LEU A 120 3.58 -0.84 4.57
N ASN A 121 2.42 -0.25 4.87
CA ASN A 121 2.22 1.20 4.80
C ASN A 121 2.00 1.78 6.21
N LEU A 122 2.69 2.87 6.57
CA LEU A 122 2.49 3.56 7.85
C LEU A 122 1.04 4.03 8.06
N SER A 123 0.34 4.36 6.96
CA SER A 123 -1.09 4.63 6.83
C SER A 123 -1.65 5.86 7.53
N ALA A 124 -1.23 6.15 8.77
CA ALA A 124 -1.59 7.36 9.50
C ALA A 124 -0.65 7.59 10.70
N PRO A 125 -0.48 8.85 11.15
CA PRO A 125 0.30 9.19 12.34
C PRO A 125 -0.07 8.38 13.59
N PHE A 126 -1.37 8.15 13.80
CA PHE A 126 -1.87 7.47 14.99
C PHE A 126 -1.38 6.02 15.10
N ILE A 127 -1.03 5.36 13.99
CA ILE A 127 -0.44 4.01 14.01
C ILE A 127 0.92 4.04 14.69
N SER A 128 1.74 5.05 14.38
CA SER A 128 3.05 5.19 15.01
C SER A 128 2.95 5.62 16.47
N GLN A 129 1.92 6.38 16.84
CA GLN A 129 1.70 6.86 18.22
C GLN A 129 1.15 5.78 19.14
N PHE A 130 0.07 5.10 18.72
CA PHE A 130 -0.70 4.22 19.61
C PHE A 130 -0.48 2.73 19.35
N TYR A 131 0.05 2.37 18.18
CA TYR A 131 0.30 0.98 17.77
C TYR A 131 1.78 0.70 17.49
N LYS A 132 2.67 1.52 18.08
CA LYS A 132 4.14 1.40 17.97
C LYS A 132 4.62 -0.02 18.23
N GLU A 133 4.10 -0.66 19.28
CA GLU A 133 4.52 -2.01 19.66
C GLU A 133 4.24 -3.04 18.56
N SER A 134 3.01 -3.07 18.04
CA SER A 134 2.63 -3.96 16.92
C SER A 134 3.40 -3.62 15.65
N LEU A 135 3.56 -2.32 15.33
CA LEU A 135 4.33 -1.88 14.17
C LEU A 135 5.78 -2.34 14.25
N MET A 136 6.43 -2.17 15.40
CA MET A 136 7.84 -2.53 15.58
C MET A 136 8.06 -4.04 15.72
N LYS A 137 7.06 -4.81 16.14
CA LYS A 137 7.09 -6.28 16.04
C LYS A 137 7.08 -6.77 14.59
N VAL A 138 6.38 -6.08 13.70
CA VAL A 138 6.30 -6.44 12.27
C VAL A 138 7.47 -5.86 11.46
N MET A 139 8.01 -4.71 11.86
CA MET A 139 9.06 -3.99 11.13
C MET A 139 10.26 -4.85 10.67
N PRO A 140 10.79 -5.81 11.47
CA PRO A 140 11.90 -6.65 11.06
C PRO A 140 11.64 -7.52 9.82
N TYR A 141 10.37 -7.74 9.48
CA TYR A 141 9.95 -8.52 8.32
C TYR A 141 9.62 -7.65 7.10
N VAL A 142 9.57 -6.31 7.25
CA VAL A 142 9.22 -5.38 6.18
C VAL A 142 10.37 -5.20 5.20
N ASP A 143 10.17 -5.65 3.97
CA ASP A 143 11.08 -5.41 2.84
C ASP A 143 10.85 -4.03 2.22
N ILE A 144 9.60 -3.59 2.08
CA ILE A 144 9.27 -2.25 1.55
C ILE A 144 8.30 -1.56 2.50
N LEU A 145 8.72 -0.42 3.05
CA LEU A 145 7.87 0.43 3.88
C LEU A 145 7.44 1.66 3.09
N PHE A 146 6.13 1.90 3.05
CA PHE A 146 5.52 3.09 2.46
C PHE A 146 5.03 4.05 3.54
N GLY A 147 5.02 5.34 3.23
CA GLY A 147 4.35 6.37 4.02
C GLY A 147 4.34 7.72 3.32
N ASN A 148 3.76 8.72 3.97
CA ASN A 148 3.92 10.14 3.61
C ASN A 148 4.81 10.89 4.61
N GLU A 149 5.09 12.15 4.33
CA GLU A 149 5.91 13.05 5.14
C GLU A 149 5.40 13.19 6.58
N THR A 150 4.09 13.24 6.77
CA THR A 150 3.47 13.42 8.10
C THR A 150 3.58 12.15 8.93
N GLU A 151 3.34 11.00 8.30
CA GLU A 151 3.50 9.67 8.88
C GLU A 151 4.97 9.39 9.22
N ALA A 152 5.89 9.72 8.32
CA ALA A 152 7.34 9.55 8.51
C ALA A 152 7.86 10.42 9.67
N ALA A 153 7.47 11.70 9.72
CA ALA A 153 7.83 12.60 10.82
C ALA A 153 7.31 12.08 12.17
N THR A 154 6.07 11.57 12.20
CA THR A 154 5.50 10.98 13.42
C THR A 154 6.26 9.71 13.81
N PHE A 155 6.52 8.82 12.85
CA PHE A 155 7.30 7.61 13.09
C PHE A 155 8.69 7.93 13.65
N ALA A 156 9.40 8.90 13.07
CA ALA A 156 10.72 9.33 13.52
C ALA A 156 10.71 9.83 14.98
N ARG A 157 9.70 10.64 15.33
CA ARG A 157 9.50 11.13 16.71
C ARG A 157 9.28 9.98 17.68
N GLU A 158 8.37 9.07 17.34
CA GLU A 158 8.04 7.93 18.18
C GLU A 158 9.21 6.93 18.31
N GLN A 159 10.08 6.82 17.30
CA GLN A 159 11.30 6.02 17.37
C GLN A 159 12.50 6.74 17.99
N GLY A 160 12.38 8.01 18.37
CA GLY A 160 13.50 8.77 18.95
C GLY A 160 14.64 8.99 17.96
N PHE A 161 14.34 9.22 16.68
CA PHE A 161 15.36 9.43 15.65
C PHE A 161 16.07 10.78 15.73
N GLU A 162 15.53 11.74 16.50
CA GLU A 162 16.10 13.08 16.72
C GLU A 162 16.38 13.85 15.41
N THR A 163 15.49 13.71 14.42
CA THR A 163 15.56 14.44 13.15
C THR A 163 14.17 14.64 12.56
N GLU A 164 14.01 15.76 11.85
CA GLU A 164 12.82 16.08 11.05
C GLU A 164 13.10 16.02 9.53
N ASP A 165 14.36 15.78 9.13
CA ASP A 165 14.73 15.63 7.72
C ASP A 165 14.25 14.28 7.19
N ILE A 166 13.29 14.30 6.26
CA ILE A 166 12.69 13.11 5.65
C ILE A 166 13.71 12.15 5.02
N LYS A 167 14.85 12.66 4.51
CA LYS A 167 15.91 11.81 3.92
C LYS A 167 16.64 11.05 5.00
N GLU A 168 16.97 11.71 6.10
CA GLU A 168 17.58 11.08 7.27
C GLU A 168 16.61 10.13 7.97
N ILE A 169 15.32 10.49 8.04
CA ILE A 169 14.27 9.58 8.54
C ILE A 169 14.19 8.32 7.68
N ALA A 170 14.16 8.47 6.35
CA ALA A 170 14.10 7.33 5.44
C ALA A 170 15.33 6.42 5.59
N LYS A 171 16.53 7.02 5.71
CA LYS A 171 17.79 6.31 5.93
C LYS A 171 17.83 5.56 7.26
N LYS A 172 17.45 6.21 8.37
CA LYS A 172 17.37 5.57 9.69
C LYS A 172 16.34 4.44 9.71
N THR A 173 15.18 4.65 9.08
CA THR A 173 14.13 3.63 8.95
C THR A 173 14.62 2.44 8.12
N GLN A 174 15.34 2.69 7.04
CA GLN A 174 15.91 1.66 6.18
C GLN A 174 16.87 0.75 6.97
N ALA A 175 17.70 1.36 7.82
CA ALA A 175 18.71 0.68 8.64
C ALA A 175 18.17 -0.04 9.90
N LEU A 176 16.85 0.01 10.17
CA LEU A 176 16.26 -0.72 11.29
C LEU A 176 16.55 -2.24 11.19
N PRO A 177 16.56 -2.99 12.31
CA PRO A 177 16.79 -4.43 12.29
C PRO A 177 15.89 -5.15 11.27
N LYS A 178 16.44 -6.15 10.58
CA LYS A 178 15.72 -6.94 9.56
C LYS A 178 16.10 -8.41 9.66
N VAL A 179 15.10 -9.31 9.61
CA VAL A 179 15.29 -10.76 9.79
C VAL A 179 15.80 -11.43 8.52
N ASN A 180 15.10 -11.26 7.39
CA ASN A 180 15.55 -11.83 6.12
C ASN A 180 16.74 -11.02 5.57
N SER A 181 17.94 -11.59 5.65
CA SER A 181 19.21 -11.00 5.19
C SER A 181 19.41 -11.05 3.67
N GLU A 182 18.64 -11.87 2.95
CA GLU A 182 18.69 -11.95 1.48
C GLU A 182 18.10 -10.72 0.79
N ARG A 183 17.30 -9.93 1.54
CA ARG A 183 16.66 -8.72 1.04
C ARG A 183 16.98 -7.54 1.93
N GLN A 184 17.35 -6.43 1.32
CA GLN A 184 17.54 -5.17 2.01
C GLN A 184 16.22 -4.40 2.07
N ARG A 185 15.99 -3.68 3.18
CA ARG A 185 14.80 -2.84 3.30
C ARG A 185 14.88 -1.68 2.29
N ILE A 186 13.73 -1.36 1.70
CA ILE A 186 13.48 -0.17 0.90
C ILE A 186 12.46 0.68 1.67
N VAL A 187 12.70 1.98 1.77
CA VAL A 187 11.75 2.92 2.39
C VAL A 187 11.35 3.96 1.35
N ILE A 188 10.05 4.19 1.24
CA ILE A 188 9.46 5.11 0.27
C ILE A 188 8.54 6.08 1.00
N PHE A 189 8.91 7.35 1.01
CA PHE A 189 8.07 8.41 1.56
C PHE A 189 7.66 9.40 0.49
N THR A 190 6.35 9.57 0.35
CA THR A 190 5.73 10.57 -0.52
C THR A 190 5.64 11.92 0.19
N GLN A 191 5.57 13.02 -0.57
CA GLN A 191 5.55 14.39 -0.05
C GLN A 191 4.51 15.30 -0.76
N GLY A 192 3.34 14.73 -1.09
CA GLY A 192 2.35 15.41 -1.91
C GLY A 192 2.90 15.82 -3.27
N ARG A 193 3.15 17.13 -3.45
CA ARG A 193 3.70 17.70 -4.69
C ARG A 193 5.23 17.64 -4.78
N ASP A 194 5.91 17.45 -3.65
CA ASP A 194 7.37 17.44 -3.58
C ASP A 194 7.92 16.03 -3.89
N ASP A 195 9.24 15.94 -4.09
CA ASP A 195 9.91 14.70 -4.49
C ASP A 195 9.57 13.51 -3.57
N THR A 196 9.27 12.36 -4.16
CA THR A 196 9.19 11.10 -3.42
C THR A 196 10.60 10.63 -3.02
N ILE A 197 10.79 10.40 -1.73
CA ILE A 197 12.04 9.94 -1.15
C ILE A 197 12.11 8.42 -1.20
N LEU A 198 13.19 7.91 -1.81
CA LEU A 198 13.52 6.49 -1.84
C LEU A 198 14.82 6.28 -1.06
N ALA A 199 14.80 5.46 -0.02
CA ALA A 199 16.00 5.01 0.68
C ALA A 199 16.22 3.51 0.45
N THR A 200 17.40 3.17 -0.05
CA THR A 200 17.93 1.82 -0.19
C THR A 200 19.27 1.73 0.52
N VAL A 201 19.79 0.52 0.75
CA VAL A 201 21.21 0.39 1.12
C VAL A 201 22.11 1.11 0.11
N PRO A 202 23.22 1.73 0.56
CA PRO A 202 24.22 2.26 -0.33
C PRO A 202 24.87 1.11 -1.12
N VAL A 203 24.87 1.23 -2.44
CA VAL A 203 25.72 0.38 -3.30
C VAL A 203 27.08 1.08 -3.36
N PHE A 204 28.10 0.46 -2.79
CA PHE A 204 29.47 0.94 -2.93
C PHE A 204 30.00 0.55 -4.30
N GLN A 205 30.45 1.54 -5.06
CA GLN A 205 31.21 1.30 -6.28
C GLN A 205 32.62 0.85 -5.93
N SER A 206 33.29 0.21 -6.89
CA SER A 206 34.67 -0.27 -6.76
C SER A 206 35.71 0.81 -6.45
N ASP A 207 35.35 2.09 -6.60
CA ASP A 207 36.18 3.25 -6.27
C ASP A 207 35.94 3.80 -4.85
N GLY A 208 35.11 3.12 -4.05
CA GLY A 208 34.78 3.53 -2.68
C GLY A 208 33.67 4.58 -2.59
N THR A 209 33.10 5.04 -3.71
CA THR A 209 31.96 5.97 -3.68
C THR A 209 30.66 5.24 -3.34
N SER A 210 29.89 5.80 -2.40
CA SER A 210 28.56 5.28 -2.05
C SER A 210 27.50 5.93 -2.94
N LEU A 211 26.80 5.13 -3.74
CA LEU A 211 25.55 5.56 -4.35
C LEU A 211 24.44 5.38 -3.30
N TYR A 212 24.18 6.43 -2.52
CA TYR A 212 22.82 6.57 -2.02
C TYR A 212 21.95 6.96 -3.21
N SER A 213 20.94 6.17 -3.51
CA SER A 213 19.88 6.54 -4.46
C SER A 213 18.97 7.60 -3.82
N HIS A 214 19.53 8.71 -3.33
CA HIS A 214 18.76 9.76 -2.63
C HIS A 214 17.84 10.57 -3.54
N GLN A 215 17.97 10.41 -4.86
CA GLN A 215 17.15 11.12 -5.83
C GLN A 215 17.22 10.35 -7.16
N GLN A 216 16.32 9.40 -7.37
CA GLN A 216 15.76 9.32 -8.71
C GLN A 216 14.60 10.29 -8.70
N HIS A 217 14.58 11.28 -9.60
CA HIS A 217 13.36 12.02 -9.91
C HIS A 217 12.36 11.00 -10.44
N ILE A 218 11.54 10.49 -9.54
CA ILE A 218 10.47 9.56 -9.83
C ILE A 218 9.19 10.35 -10.22
N GLU A 219 9.33 11.61 -10.64
CA GLU A 219 8.22 12.46 -11.15
C GLU A 219 7.42 11.75 -12.26
N TRP A 220 8.05 10.89 -13.05
CA TRP A 220 7.40 10.16 -14.14
C TRP A 220 6.57 8.95 -13.70
N LEU A 221 6.62 8.54 -12.42
CA LEU A 221 5.83 7.41 -11.91
C LEU A 221 4.64 7.83 -11.05
N PHE A 222 4.61 9.07 -10.55
CA PHE A 222 3.54 9.55 -9.68
C PHE A 222 3.00 10.90 -10.16
N PRO A 223 1.71 10.99 -10.51
CA PRO A 223 1.08 12.30 -10.65
C PRO A 223 1.10 13.04 -9.29
N PRO A 224 1.27 14.38 -9.28
CA PRO A 224 1.49 15.20 -8.08
C PRO A 224 0.30 15.23 -7.08
N THR A 225 -0.74 14.45 -7.31
CA THR A 225 -1.99 14.40 -6.52
C THR A 225 -2.29 13.00 -5.96
N SER A 226 -1.40 12.02 -6.13
CA SER A 226 -1.68 10.65 -5.72
C SER A 226 -1.48 10.41 -4.21
N SER A 227 -2.49 9.83 -3.55
CA SER A 227 -2.40 9.33 -2.18
C SER A 227 -1.25 8.31 -2.02
N PRO A 228 -0.66 8.12 -0.81
CA PRO A 228 0.37 7.09 -0.56
C PRO A 228 -0.07 5.68 -0.95
N ALA A 229 -1.37 5.37 -0.84
CA ALA A 229 -1.93 4.10 -1.31
C ALA A 229 -1.89 3.97 -2.84
N PHE A 230 -2.08 5.07 -3.57
CA PHE A 230 -2.04 5.14 -5.02
C PHE A 230 -0.59 5.11 -5.53
N ALA A 231 0.32 5.85 -4.87
CA ALA A 231 1.75 5.77 -5.15
C ALA A 231 2.31 4.37 -4.84
N ALA A 232 1.91 3.74 -3.72
CA ALA A 232 2.26 2.36 -3.40
C ALA A 232 1.76 1.39 -4.48
N LEU A 233 0.53 1.56 -4.99
CA LEU A 233 -0.03 0.70 -6.04
C LEU A 233 0.69 0.83 -7.39
N HIS A 234 1.05 2.06 -7.79
CA HIS A 234 1.84 2.30 -8.98
C HIS A 234 3.28 1.81 -8.85
N LEU A 235 3.91 2.00 -7.68
CA LEU A 235 5.22 1.41 -7.37
C LEU A 235 5.17 -0.10 -7.38
N PHE A 236 4.11 -0.71 -6.84
CA PHE A 236 3.93 -2.16 -6.84
C PHE A 236 3.94 -2.70 -8.26
N SER A 237 3.20 -2.05 -9.16
CA SER A 237 3.17 -2.39 -10.58
C SER A 237 4.55 -2.21 -11.23
N PHE A 238 5.29 -1.14 -10.88
CA PHE A 238 6.57 -0.81 -11.52
C PHE A 238 7.77 -1.63 -10.99
N VAL A 239 7.85 -1.88 -9.68
CA VAL A 239 8.89 -2.71 -9.04
C VAL A 239 8.79 -4.14 -9.56
N ILE A 240 7.58 -4.67 -9.72
CA ILE A 240 7.38 -6.00 -10.32
C ILE A 240 7.83 -6.05 -11.78
N LEU A 241 7.62 -4.97 -12.56
CA LEU A 241 8.08 -4.89 -13.95
C LEU A 241 9.61 -4.77 -14.07
N LYS A 242 10.29 -4.07 -13.14
CA LYS A 242 11.76 -3.89 -13.16
C LYS A 242 12.56 -5.12 -12.72
N VAL A 243 11.99 -6.01 -11.91
CA VAL A 243 12.67 -7.25 -11.46
C VAL A 243 12.96 -8.22 -12.62
N LYS A 244 12.49 -7.97 -13.85
CA LYS A 244 12.65 -8.86 -15.00
C LYS A 244 13.85 -8.62 -15.95
N SER A 245 14.67 -7.57 -15.87
CA SER A 245 15.87 -7.51 -16.76
C SER A 245 16.90 -6.39 -16.43
N PRO A 246 18.21 -6.69 -16.32
CA PRO A 246 19.27 -5.67 -16.30
C PRO A 246 19.49 -4.97 -17.67
N LEU A 247 18.95 -5.49 -18.77
CA LEU A 247 19.17 -4.92 -20.13
C LEU A 247 18.28 -3.69 -20.42
N LEU A 248 17.23 -3.44 -19.64
CA LEU A 248 16.28 -2.35 -19.91
C LEU A 248 16.80 -0.96 -19.51
N LEU A 249 17.76 -0.88 -18.57
CA LEU A 249 18.40 0.38 -18.16
C LEU A 249 19.24 1.01 -19.28
N SER A 250 19.82 0.19 -20.15
CA SER A 250 20.51 0.65 -21.38
C SER A 250 19.51 1.18 -22.42
N TRP A 251 18.35 0.51 -22.53
CA TRP A 251 17.28 0.84 -23.46
C TRP A 251 16.54 2.15 -23.09
N ILE A 252 16.39 2.42 -21.79
CA ILE A 252 15.75 3.66 -21.27
C ILE A 252 16.65 4.89 -21.45
N LYS A 253 17.98 4.74 -21.36
CA LYS A 253 18.92 5.86 -21.59
C LYS A 253 18.92 6.39 -23.04
N THR A 254 18.47 5.59 -24.01
CA THR A 254 18.68 5.88 -25.44
C THR A 254 17.45 6.38 -26.21
N ARG A 255 16.24 6.37 -25.65
CA ARG A 255 15.05 6.93 -26.34
C ARG A 255 14.18 7.80 -25.43
N LYS A 256 14.36 9.12 -25.52
CA LYS A 256 13.41 10.16 -25.09
C LYS A 256 12.13 10.15 -25.96
N LYS A 257 11.30 9.12 -25.88
CA LYS A 257 9.93 9.19 -26.45
C LYS A 257 8.91 8.77 -25.40
N LEU A 258 8.04 9.74 -25.07
CA LEU A 258 6.84 9.62 -24.26
C LEU A 258 6.16 8.26 -24.47
N LEU A 259 6.12 7.42 -23.43
CA LEU A 259 5.03 6.49 -23.26
C LEU A 259 3.87 7.31 -22.70
N ILE A 260 2.91 7.64 -23.56
CA ILE A 260 1.60 8.15 -23.17
C ILE A 260 0.83 6.95 -22.61
N PRO A 261 0.47 6.90 -21.31
CA PRO A 261 -0.49 5.93 -20.80
C PRO A 261 -1.87 6.60 -20.84
N MET A 262 -2.50 6.58 -22.00
CA MET A 262 -3.91 6.90 -22.17
C MET A 262 -4.58 5.59 -22.53
N GLU A 263 -5.47 5.10 -21.65
CA GLU A 263 -6.62 4.20 -21.90
C GLU A 263 -6.99 3.24 -20.74
N LEU A 264 -6.25 3.21 -19.62
CA LEU A 264 -6.72 2.46 -18.42
C LEU A 264 -7.19 3.33 -17.24
N GLU A 265 -7.02 4.65 -17.31
CA GLU A 265 -7.39 5.59 -16.24
C GLU A 265 -8.76 6.26 -16.42
N MET A 266 -9.48 6.02 -17.52
CA MET A 266 -10.68 6.81 -17.83
C MET A 266 -11.98 6.27 -17.21
N HIS A 267 -12.08 5.00 -16.81
CA HIS A 267 -13.34 4.46 -16.26
C HIS A 267 -13.52 4.53 -14.73
N LEU A 268 -12.48 4.88 -13.97
CA LEU A 268 -12.62 5.17 -12.53
C LEU A 268 -12.68 6.69 -12.24
N LEU A 269 -12.29 7.53 -13.20
CA LEU A 269 -12.35 9.00 -13.16
C LEU A 269 -13.58 9.61 -13.87
N GLU A 270 -14.34 8.85 -14.67
CA GLU A 270 -15.59 9.35 -15.29
C GLU A 270 -16.70 9.68 -14.27
N CYS A 271 -16.59 9.21 -13.03
CA CYS A 271 -17.41 9.69 -11.91
C CYS A 271 -16.97 11.07 -11.37
N TYR A 272 -15.79 11.57 -11.73
CA TYR A 272 -15.26 12.86 -11.25
C TYR A 272 -15.50 14.02 -12.21
N ALA A 273 -15.66 13.76 -13.51
CA ALA A 273 -15.78 14.83 -14.52
C ALA A 273 -17.22 15.15 -14.95
N SER A 274 -18.20 14.28 -14.68
CA SER A 274 -19.59 14.48 -15.15
C SER A 274 -20.47 15.36 -14.26
N CYS A 275 -19.97 15.85 -13.13
CA CYS A 275 -20.77 16.65 -12.18
C CYS A 275 -20.39 18.15 -12.11
N SER A 276 -19.61 18.66 -13.08
CA SER A 276 -19.26 20.08 -13.16
C SER A 276 -20.19 20.91 -14.07
N SER A 277 -21.24 20.31 -14.65
CA SER A 277 -22.14 21.04 -15.55
C SER A 277 -23.60 20.58 -15.53
N SER A 278 -24.30 20.78 -14.42
CA SER A 278 -25.70 21.26 -14.43
C SER A 278 -26.27 21.33 -13.01
N HIS A 279 -27.11 22.33 -12.79
CA HIS A 279 -27.72 22.68 -11.52
C HIS A 279 -28.45 21.52 -10.81
N GLY A 280 -28.27 21.46 -9.48
CA GLY A 280 -29.23 20.87 -8.54
C GLY A 280 -29.19 19.35 -8.40
N CYS A 281 -28.34 18.83 -7.52
CA CYS A 281 -28.64 17.57 -6.84
C CYS A 281 -28.02 17.55 -5.44
N ALA A 282 -28.88 17.52 -4.43
CA ALA A 282 -28.49 17.37 -3.03
C ALA A 282 -28.39 15.87 -2.70
N GLU A 283 -27.25 15.24 -2.99
CA GLU A 283 -26.95 13.90 -2.47
C GLU A 283 -25.55 13.89 -1.81
N ARG A 284 -25.52 13.56 -0.52
CA ARG A 284 -24.29 13.43 0.28
C ARG A 284 -23.55 12.18 -0.19
N HIS A 285 -22.42 12.36 -0.86
CA HIS A 285 -21.60 11.25 -1.35
C HIS A 285 -20.71 10.66 -0.25
N ILE A 286 -20.88 9.36 0.04
CA ILE A 286 -20.05 8.56 0.96
C ILE A 286 -18.91 7.94 0.12
N CYS A 287 -17.69 8.50 0.17
CA CYS A 287 -16.51 7.86 -0.42
C CYS A 287 -15.87 6.88 0.58
N ARG A 288 -15.76 5.63 0.13
CA ARG A 288 -15.40 4.45 0.94
C ARG A 288 -13.89 4.22 0.92
N ALA A 289 -13.25 4.24 2.08
CA ALA A 289 -11.86 3.82 2.26
C ALA A 289 -11.85 2.43 2.90
N LEU A 290 -11.22 1.46 2.24
CA LEU A 290 -11.00 0.10 2.76
C LEU A 290 -9.51 -0.07 3.10
N PRO A 291 -9.16 -0.79 4.18
CA PRO A 291 -7.78 -1.19 4.44
C PRO A 291 -7.38 -2.31 3.46
N PHE A 292 -6.32 -2.08 2.69
CA PHE A 292 -5.90 -2.91 1.57
C PHE A 292 -4.95 -4.04 1.99
N ILE A 293 -5.22 -5.27 1.50
CA ILE A 293 -4.20 -6.31 1.32
C ILE A 293 -4.11 -6.60 -0.18
N PHE A 294 -2.94 -6.34 -0.80
CA PHE A 294 -2.67 -6.72 -2.19
C PHE A 294 -1.78 -7.96 -2.21
N ASN A 295 -2.23 -8.98 -2.93
CA ASN A 295 -1.39 -10.02 -3.51
C ASN A 295 -1.25 -9.72 -5.01
N MET A 296 -0.14 -10.09 -5.66
CA MET A 296 -0.09 -10.19 -7.12
C MET A 296 0.46 -11.58 -7.50
N MET A 297 -0.41 -12.43 -8.04
CA MET A 297 -0.06 -13.67 -8.71
C MET A 297 0.34 -13.37 -10.16
N TYR A 298 1.47 -13.93 -10.58
CA TYR A 298 1.82 -14.16 -11.97
C TYR A 298 2.12 -15.63 -12.14
#